data_AF-A0A2V8N102-F1
#
_entry.id   AF-A0A2V8N102-F1
#
_cell.length_a   1.000
_cell.length_b   1.000
_cell.length_c   1.000
_cell.angle_alpha   90.00
_cell.angle_beta   90.00
_cell.angle_gamma   90.00
#
_symmetry.space_group_name_H-M   'P 1'
#
loop_
_entity.id
_entity.type
_entity.pdbx_description
1 polymer ?
#
loop_
_entity_poly.entity_id
_entity_poly.type
_entity_poly.pdbx_seq_one_letter_code
_entity_poly.pdbx_strand_id
1 'polypeptide(L)'
;MKSAAFTVNSHFENKDAVVRQIYDRLVKDSRKFGPVIEDPKKTSIHLVRKSAFAGVATRKNAIILTIKSDRKLSSPRIHKAEQTSASRFHHEAKLTSPAEVDGELLKWLKDAYALSG
;
A
#
# COMPACT_ATOMS: atom_id res chain seq x y z
N MET A 1 27.51 -13.28 -6.04
CA MET A 1 27.00 -12.46 -4.91
C MET A 1 25.51 -12.74 -4.77
N LYS A 2 25.05 -13.27 -3.63
CA LYS A 2 23.61 -13.42 -3.38
C LYS A 2 23.03 -12.03 -3.13
N SER A 3 22.13 -11.54 -3.99
CA SER A 3 21.35 -10.34 -3.68
C SER A 3 20.69 -10.55 -2.32
N ALA A 4 20.98 -9.70 -1.34
CA ALA A 4 20.24 -9.71 -0.09
C ALA A 4 18.77 -9.45 -0.45
N ALA A 5 17.89 -10.42 -0.18
CA ALA A 5 16.47 -10.23 -0.33
C ALA A 5 16.05 -9.08 0.60
N PHE A 6 15.37 -8.05 0.06
CA PHE A 6 14.81 -6.98 0.87
C PHE A 6 13.88 -7.59 1.91
N THR A 7 13.86 -7.04 3.13
CA THR A 7 12.95 -7.50 4.19
C THR A 7 11.97 -6.40 4.54
N VAL A 8 10.78 -6.76 5.03
CA VAL A 8 9.80 -5.80 5.54
C VAL A 8 10.46 -4.86 6.56
N ASN A 9 11.24 -5.39 7.50
CA ASN A 9 11.88 -4.61 8.54
C ASN A 9 12.89 -3.58 8.00
N SER A 10 13.64 -3.89 6.94
CA SER A 10 14.61 -2.96 6.36
C SER A 10 13.99 -1.66 5.83
N HIS A 11 12.70 -1.67 5.46
CA HIS A 11 11.99 -0.45 5.03
C HIS A 11 11.74 0.56 6.18
N PHE A 12 11.78 0.10 7.43
CA PHE A 12 11.51 0.92 8.62
C PHE A 12 12.77 1.43 9.31
N GLU A 13 13.95 1.04 8.85
CA GLU A 13 15.21 1.55 9.39
C GLU A 13 15.29 3.08 9.22
N ASN A 14 15.63 3.78 10.30
CA ASN A 14 15.71 5.25 10.36
C ASN A 14 14.39 5.95 9.95
N LYS A 15 13.24 5.33 10.24
CA LYS A 15 11.90 5.92 10.07
C LYS A 15 11.27 6.20 11.43
N ASP A 16 10.41 7.20 11.47
CA ASP A 16 9.64 7.51 12.66
C ASP A 16 8.68 6.35 12.99
N ALA A 17 8.44 6.09 14.27
CA ALA A 17 7.61 4.98 14.73
C ALA A 17 6.20 4.98 14.11
N VAL A 18 5.65 6.15 13.79
CA VAL A 18 4.35 6.32 13.13
C VAL A 18 4.30 5.59 11.78
N VAL A 19 5.40 5.51 11.05
CA VAL A 19 5.48 4.83 9.74
C VAL A 19 5.21 3.35 9.90
N ARG A 20 5.80 2.72 10.93
CA ARG A 20 5.54 1.32 11.25
C ARG A 20 4.11 1.09 11.73
N GLN A 21 3.57 2.00 12.54
CA GLN A 21 2.19 1.91 13.02
C GLN A 21 1.16 1.99 11.87
N ILE A 22 1.36 2.87 10.90
CA ILE A 22 0.50 2.95 9.70
C ILE A 22 0.59 1.64 8.92
N TYR A 23 1.80 1.12 8.69
CA TYR A 23 2.01 -0.13 7.96
C TYR A 23 1.32 -1.32 8.64
N ASP A 24 1.55 -1.51 9.94
CA ASP A 24 0.96 -2.60 10.71
C ASP A 24 -0.57 -2.53 10.65
N ARG A 25 -1.14 -1.31 10.67
CA ARG A 25 -2.59 -1.09 10.52
C ARG A 25 -3.08 -1.46 9.12
N LEU A 26 -2.38 -1.06 8.05
CA LEU A 26 -2.69 -1.41 6.67
C LEU A 26 -2.72 -2.94 6.49
N VAL A 27 -1.70 -3.64 6.99
CA VAL A 27 -1.61 -5.11 6.88
C VAL A 27 -2.71 -5.79 7.70
N LYS A 28 -2.90 -5.37 8.95
CA LYS A 28 -3.93 -5.93 9.86
C LYS A 28 -5.32 -5.81 9.25
N ASP A 29 -5.69 -4.64 8.74
CA ASP A 29 -7.03 -4.44 8.19
C ASP A 29 -7.18 -5.08 6.81
N SER A 30 -6.14 -5.09 5.97
CA SER A 30 -6.18 -5.79 4.67
C SER A 30 -6.37 -7.30 4.84
N ARG A 31 -5.79 -7.91 5.88
CA ARG A 31 -5.97 -9.33 6.20
C ARG A 31 -7.40 -9.70 6.58
N LYS A 32 -8.27 -8.72 6.91
CA LYS A 32 -9.71 -8.97 7.11
C LYS A 32 -10.43 -9.27 5.79
N PHE A 33 -9.84 -8.94 4.64
CA PHE A 33 -10.39 -9.25 3.31
C PHE A 33 -10.06 -10.67 2.86
N GLY A 34 -8.99 -11.27 3.42
CA GLY A 34 -8.48 -12.59 3.08
C GLY A 34 -6.95 -12.68 3.23
N PRO A 35 -6.30 -13.75 2.72
CA PRO A 35 -4.84 -13.89 2.76
C PRO A 35 -4.13 -12.72 2.07
N VAL A 36 -3.10 -12.19 2.74
CA VAL A 36 -2.23 -11.12 2.22
C VAL A 36 -0.78 -11.51 2.48
N ILE A 37 0.00 -11.55 1.40
CA ILE A 37 1.45 -11.74 1.42
C ILE A 37 2.10 -10.35 1.40
N GLU A 38 3.08 -10.16 2.28
CA GLU A 38 3.96 -8.99 2.29
C GLU A 38 5.19 -9.33 1.43
N ASP A 39 5.34 -8.66 0.29
CA ASP A 39 6.38 -8.92 -0.70
C ASP A 39 7.34 -7.71 -0.78
N PRO A 40 8.40 -7.66 0.05
CA PRO A 40 9.35 -6.55 0.09
C PRO A 40 10.17 -6.47 -1.20
N LYS A 41 10.19 -5.27 -1.80
CA LYS A 41 10.98 -4.91 -2.98
C LYS A 41 12.05 -3.89 -2.59
N LYS A 42 12.82 -3.42 -3.56
CA LYS A 42 13.89 -2.44 -3.31
C LYS A 42 13.41 -1.15 -2.64
N THR A 43 12.25 -0.63 -3.04
CA THR A 43 11.78 0.71 -2.66
C THR A 43 10.41 0.72 -1.99
N SER A 44 9.72 -0.41 -1.96
CA SER A 44 8.36 -0.56 -1.44
C SER A 44 8.12 -1.98 -0.95
N ILE A 45 7.08 -2.14 -0.14
CA ILE A 45 6.53 -3.45 0.20
C ILE A 45 5.22 -3.60 -0.58
N HIS A 46 5.09 -4.65 -1.38
CA HIS A 46 3.83 -4.93 -2.05
C HIS A 46 2.95 -5.78 -1.15
N LEU A 47 1.67 -5.41 -1.04
CA LEU A 47 0.65 -6.26 -0.46
C LEU A 47 0.01 -7.07 -1.59
N VAL A 48 0.08 -8.39 -1.48
CA VAL A 48 -0.22 -9.33 -2.57
C VAL A 48 -1.33 -10.31 -2.15
N ARG A 49 -2.29 -10.54 -3.07
CA ARG A 49 -3.21 -11.69 -3.01
C ARG A 49 -2.70 -12.78 -3.96
N LYS A 50 -3.06 -12.72 -5.25
CA LYS A 50 -2.38 -13.43 -6.35
C LYS A 50 -1.48 -12.50 -7.15
N SER A 51 -1.88 -11.23 -7.25
CA SER A 51 -1.06 -10.13 -7.72
C SER A 51 -1.05 -8.99 -6.68
N ALA A 52 -0.16 -8.02 -6.85
CA ALA A 52 -0.11 -6.85 -5.98
C ALA A 52 -1.39 -6.01 -6.12
N PHE A 53 -2.02 -5.69 -4.99
CA PHE A 53 -3.17 -4.78 -4.94
C PHE A 53 -2.81 -3.41 -4.37
N ALA A 54 -1.75 -3.36 -3.55
CA ALA A 54 -1.21 -2.12 -3.02
C ALA A 54 0.33 -2.17 -2.95
N GLY A 55 0.95 -1.00 -3.07
CA GLY A 55 2.37 -0.77 -2.83
C GLY A 55 2.58 0.22 -1.70
N VAL A 56 3.45 -0.12 -0.75
CA VAL A 56 3.74 0.68 0.43
C VAL A 56 5.17 1.20 0.33
N ALA A 57 5.35 2.48 0.02
CA ALA A 57 6.66 3.12 0.03
C ALA A 57 6.84 3.97 1.29
N THR A 58 7.81 3.61 2.13
CA THR A 58 8.12 4.33 3.37
C THR A 58 8.85 5.66 3.08
N ARG A 59 8.52 6.70 3.83
CA ARG A 59 9.22 7.98 3.95
C ARG A 59 9.58 8.21 5.42
N LYS A 60 10.39 9.23 5.74
CA LYS A 60 10.85 9.50 7.12
C LYS A 60 9.71 9.45 8.15
N ASN A 61 8.58 10.10 7.85
CA ASN A 61 7.42 10.27 8.73
C ASN A 61 6.08 9.97 8.06
N ALA A 62 6.07 9.25 6.94
CA ALA A 62 4.87 8.98 6.17
C ALA A 62 4.98 7.68 5.35
N ILE A 63 3.84 7.19 4.88
CA ILE A 63 3.73 6.17 3.83
C ILE A 63 3.16 6.82 2.58
N ILE A 64 3.74 6.53 1.42
CA ILE A 64 3.08 6.72 0.14
C ILE A 64 2.47 5.37 -0.23
N LEU A 65 1.13 5.33 -0.23
CA LEU A 65 0.36 4.15 -0.55
C LEU A 65 -0.09 4.23 -2.01
N THR A 66 0.37 3.30 -2.83
CA THR A 66 -0.13 3.09 -4.18
C THR A 66 -1.26 2.06 -4.15
N ILE A 67 -2.41 2.38 -4.76
CA ILE A 67 -3.61 1.55 -4.77
C ILE A 67 -3.97 1.21 -6.22
N LYS A 68 -4.10 -0.08 -6.54
CA LYS A 68 -4.64 -0.56 -7.82
C LYS A 68 -6.14 -0.29 -7.88
N SER A 69 -6.64 0.22 -9.00
CA SER A 69 -8.06 0.43 -9.25
C SER A 69 -8.43 0.13 -10.70
N ASP A 70 -9.70 -0.20 -10.94
CA ASP A 70 -10.30 -0.36 -12.27
C ASP A 70 -10.98 0.92 -12.78
N ARG A 71 -11.02 1.96 -11.94
CA ARG A 71 -11.60 3.27 -12.21
C ARG A 71 -10.78 4.37 -11.56
N LYS A 72 -10.95 5.60 -12.03
CA LYS A 72 -10.37 6.77 -11.38
C LYS A 72 -11.01 7.00 -10.00
N LEU A 73 -10.20 7.13 -8.96
CA LEU A 73 -10.65 7.50 -7.62
C LEU A 73 -10.71 9.02 -7.52
N SER A 74 -11.83 9.55 -6.99
CA SER A 74 -12.01 10.98 -6.74
C SER A 74 -12.07 11.19 -5.23
N SER A 75 -10.99 11.71 -4.66
CA SER A 75 -10.88 12.08 -3.24
C SER A 75 -9.72 13.06 -3.06
N PRO A 76 -9.83 14.06 -2.18
CA PRO A 76 -8.73 15.01 -1.91
C PRO A 76 -7.48 14.32 -1.35
N ARG A 77 -7.57 13.08 -0.87
CA ARG A 77 -6.41 12.29 -0.40
C ARG A 77 -5.51 11.82 -1.54
N ILE A 78 -6.05 11.72 -2.76
CA ILE A 78 -5.31 11.24 -3.93
C ILE A 78 -4.52 12.40 -4.51
N HIS A 79 -3.19 12.34 -4.38
CA HIS A 79 -2.30 13.37 -4.91
C HIS A 79 -1.71 13.01 -6.28
N LYS A 80 -1.83 11.75 -6.70
CA LYS A 80 -1.43 11.29 -8.03
C LYS A 80 -2.32 10.16 -8.50
N ALA A 81 -2.68 10.20 -9.78
CA ALA A 81 -3.41 9.14 -10.46
C ALA A 81 -2.72 8.89 -11.81
N GLU A 82 -2.39 7.63 -12.07
CA GLU A 82 -1.74 7.19 -13.30
C GLU A 82 -2.59 6.08 -13.91
N GLN A 83 -2.94 6.22 -15.19
CA GLN A 83 -3.62 5.16 -15.93
C GLN A 83 -2.55 4.21 -16.49
N THR A 84 -2.49 3.00 -15.95
CA THR A 84 -1.47 2.00 -16.31
C THR A 84 -1.90 1.08 -17.45
N SER A 85 -3.20 1.04 -17.76
CA SER A 85 -3.75 0.42 -18.96
C SER A 85 -5.12 1.01 -19.30
N ALA A 86 -5.75 0.55 -20.38
CA ALA A 86 -7.11 0.94 -20.75
C ALA A 86 -8.14 0.78 -19.60
N SER A 87 -7.92 -0.17 -18.68
CA SER A 87 -8.85 -0.50 -17.58
C SER A 87 -8.22 -0.48 -16.19
N ARG A 88 -6.99 0.03 -16.03
CA ARG A 88 -6.29 0.01 -14.74
C ARG A 88 -5.63 1.34 -14.42
N PHE A 89 -5.66 1.65 -13.14
CA PHE A 89 -5.11 2.86 -12.56
C PHE A 89 -4.30 2.54 -11.32
N HIS A 90 -3.26 3.33 -11.10
CA HIS A 90 -2.57 3.45 -9.81
C HIS A 90 -2.87 4.83 -9.22
N HIS A 91 -3.31 4.85 -7.97
CA HIS A 91 -3.53 6.09 -7.22
C HIS A 91 -2.59 6.13 -6.04
N GLU A 92 -1.98 7.29 -5.78
CA GLU A 92 -1.13 7.48 -4.62
C GLU A 92 -1.84 8.37 -3.58
N ALA A 93 -1.84 7.90 -2.34
CA ALA A 93 -2.24 8.66 -1.16
C ALA A 93 -1.07 8.71 -0.17
N LYS A 94 -0.86 9.88 0.46
CA LYS A 94 0.13 10.04 1.53
C LYS A 94 -0.56 9.87 2.88
N LEU A 95 -0.03 8.97 3.70
CA LEU A 95 -0.50 8.72 5.06
C LEU A 95 0.57 9.17 6.05
N THR A 96 0.17 10.02 6.99
CA THR A 96 1.00 10.54 8.08
C THR A 96 0.50 10.08 9.45
N SER A 97 -0.69 9.47 9.54
CA SER A 97 -1.25 8.95 10.80
C SER A 97 -1.94 7.58 10.61
N PRO A 98 -1.87 6.66 11.59
CA PRO A 98 -2.64 5.42 11.57
C PRO A 98 -4.16 5.62 11.51
N ALA A 99 -4.65 6.80 11.94
CA ALA A 99 -6.07 7.15 11.87
C ALA A 99 -6.58 7.33 10.43
N GLU A 100 -5.69 7.60 9.47
CA GLU A 100 -6.05 7.75 8.06
C GLU A 100 -6.28 6.38 7.37
N VAL A 101 -5.95 5.27 8.05
CA VAL A 101 -6.39 3.92 7.65
C VAL A 101 -7.84 3.72 8.14
N ASP A 102 -8.73 4.50 7.55
CA ASP A 102 -10.15 4.60 7.88
C ASP A 102 -11.05 3.92 6.83
N GLY A 103 -12.37 4.05 6.98
CA GLY A 103 -13.35 3.39 6.11
C GLY A 103 -13.23 3.76 4.63
N GLU A 104 -12.83 4.99 4.31
CA GLU A 104 -12.65 5.42 2.91
C GLU A 104 -11.48 4.66 2.28
N LEU A 105 -10.32 4.69 2.95
CA LEU A 105 -9.11 4.01 2.46
C LEU A 105 -9.28 2.48 2.42
N LEU A 106 -9.93 1.90 3.44
CA LEU A 106 -10.20 0.47 3.49
C LEU A 106 -11.15 0.01 2.39
N LYS A 107 -12.09 0.86 1.96
CA LYS A 107 -12.95 0.58 0.80
C LYS A 107 -12.11 0.45 -0.48
N TRP A 108 -11.17 1.37 -0.71
CA TRP A 108 -10.28 1.29 -1.87
C TRP A 108 -9.38 0.05 -1.84
N LEU A 109 -8.81 -0.28 -0.68
CA LEU A 109 -7.99 -1.48 -0.54
C LEU A 109 -8.78 -2.77 -0.76
N LYS A 110 -10.04 -2.82 -0.29
CA LYS A 110 -10.92 -3.97 -0.51
C LYS A 110 -11.26 -4.15 -1.99
N ASP A 111 -11.57 -3.07 -2.70
CA ASP A 111 -11.80 -3.09 -4.15
C ASP A 111 -10.54 -3.53 -4.90
N ALA A 112 -9.38 -2.98 -4.55
CA ALA A 112 -8.09 -3.36 -5.12
C ALA A 112 -7.76 -4.85 -4.88
N TYR A 113 -8.07 -5.36 -3.70
CA TYR A 113 -7.88 -6.77 -3.32
C TYR A 113 -8.75 -7.69 -4.19
N ALA A 114 -10.01 -7.32 -4.43
CA ALA A 114 -10.92 -8.08 -5.29
C ALA A 114 -10.44 -8.15 -6.74
N LEU A 115 -9.79 -7.09 -7.24
CA LEU A 115 -9.18 -7.04 -8.58
C LEU A 115 -7.88 -7.85 -8.72
N SER A 116 -7.32 -8.34 -7.61
CA SER A 116 -5.97 -8.93 -7.58
C SER A 116 -6.00 -10.43 -7.33
N GLY A 117 -7.11 -11.06 -7.70
CA GLY A 117 -7.42 -12.43 -7.37
C GLY A 117 -7.26 -13.48 -8.43
#